data_AF-A0A7C2ATN7-F1
#
_entry.id   AF-A0A7C2ATN7-F1
#
_cell.length_a   1.000
_cell.length_b   1.000
_cell.length_c   1.000
_cell.angle_alpha   90.00
_cell.angle_beta   90.00
_cell.angle_gamma   90.00
#
_symmetry.space_group_name_H-M   'P 1'
#
loop_
_entity.id
_entity.type
_entity.pdbx_description
1 polymer ?
#
loop_
_entity_poly.entity_id
_entity_poly.type
_entity_poly.pdbx_seq_one_letter_code
_entity_poly.pdbx_strand_id
1 'polypeptide(L)'
;SKREEVWSGGEGSLFAARIPDWLSAPQASYAAARVLVEELAGSMKSVGKVLVKPDASVSAGPFMSGKLKAIARERGVSEHADLQALAAQPALLAGVVDALLEAGADEVDIAVDSPWFDPLRVAYELGYARALADPKYEGGVFFVNPYEGQELEHLSIKWAEGYDPGFFTRVEPPRALFGERYDLVLVVSPAKTHALAIYSLLLKTLSAWRKPQTRWHMLGTPLKLFDREYASKVLDVDIPSHRSFEVVPAGDRTILSNGFASSAPLPTCVEEGELLAVSDPHTGPASLAPLLLSMGYYIIRYISAYATVADELEGSGTKIAGLVSGIVAMEGEGPLLYGERRFGGFAVAGTSPLAVEAFALDAMVGTGQRGFEGAVLRVNRRFISKYITDEELEEEVVMEAADPWTLRLAEELVREERDPTRYTLYVIGFDGRGEVRAPWDLRLGPPFKLPKHVYVPPRTLAKCIYTEDVLFRRALSQVDKGISIPLLGMLGA
;
A
#
# COMPACT_ATOMS: atom_id res chain seq x y z
N SER A 1 6.66 -25.85 14.67
CA SER A 1 7.54 -24.66 14.74
C SER A 1 7.99 -24.46 16.19
N LYS A 2 9.09 -23.75 16.43
CA LYS A 2 9.49 -23.32 17.78
C LYS A 2 9.31 -21.81 17.86
N ARG A 3 8.57 -21.34 18.86
CA ARG A 3 8.40 -19.91 19.20
C ARG A 3 9.59 -19.47 20.04
N GLU A 4 10.21 -18.37 19.66
CA GLU A 4 11.34 -17.74 20.35
C GLU A 4 11.02 -16.25 20.58
N GLU A 5 11.21 -15.78 21.81
CA GLU A 5 11.16 -14.35 22.10
C GLU A 5 12.51 -13.73 21.75
N VAL A 6 12.50 -12.73 20.88
CA VAL A 6 13.74 -12.05 20.44
C VAL A 6 14.02 -10.82 21.30
N TRP A 7 12.98 -10.02 21.55
CA TRP A 7 13.02 -8.90 22.47
C TRP A 7 11.65 -8.68 23.10
N SER A 8 11.62 -7.96 24.22
CA SER A 8 10.41 -7.63 24.96
C SER A 8 10.14 -6.13 24.95
N GLY A 9 8.87 -5.78 24.84
CA GLY A 9 8.35 -4.41 24.86
C GLY A 9 6.98 -4.34 25.54
N GLY A 10 6.54 -3.13 25.91
CA GLY A 10 5.33 -2.90 26.72
C GLY A 10 4.02 -2.69 25.95
N GLU A 11 4.07 -2.44 24.63
CA GLU A 11 2.90 -2.01 23.85
C GLU A 11 2.06 -3.16 23.29
N GLY A 12 2.54 -4.40 23.40
CA GLY A 12 1.84 -5.59 22.91
C GLY A 12 2.79 -6.63 22.34
N SER A 13 2.31 -7.40 21.36
CA SER A 13 3.09 -8.46 20.72
C SER A 13 3.05 -8.35 19.20
N LEU A 14 4.21 -8.59 18.58
CA LEU A 14 4.37 -8.85 17.16
C LEU A 14 4.79 -10.31 17.00
N PHE A 15 4.17 -10.99 16.06
CA PHE A 15 4.54 -12.35 15.67
C PHE A 15 5.16 -12.30 14.30
N ALA A 16 6.35 -12.86 14.13
CA ALA A 16 7.01 -12.88 12.84
C ALA A 16 7.50 -14.27 12.50
N ALA A 17 7.58 -14.56 11.21
CA ALA A 17 8.06 -15.82 10.71
C ALA A 17 9.07 -15.61 9.58
N ARG A 18 10.14 -16.38 9.62
CA ARG A 18 11.06 -16.50 8.48
C ARG A 18 10.49 -17.52 7.51
N ILE A 19 10.16 -17.10 6.29
CA ILE A 19 9.62 -17.98 5.26
C ILE A 19 10.78 -18.75 4.62
N PRO A 20 10.81 -20.11 4.72
CA PRO A 20 11.94 -20.91 4.28
C PRO A 20 12.10 -20.94 2.76
N ASP A 21 13.35 -20.97 2.29
CA ASP A 21 13.73 -20.94 0.87
C ASP A 21 13.61 -22.29 0.13
N TRP A 22 13.27 -23.34 0.85
CA TRP A 22 13.13 -24.72 0.35
C TRP A 22 11.67 -25.17 0.15
N LEU A 23 10.69 -24.41 0.65
CA LEU A 23 9.27 -24.64 0.35
C LEU A 23 8.85 -23.86 -0.91
N SER A 24 7.79 -24.33 -1.56
CA SER A 24 7.12 -23.50 -2.57
C SER A 24 6.50 -22.28 -1.90
N ALA A 25 6.50 -21.13 -2.59
CA ALA A 25 5.92 -19.89 -2.08
C ALA A 25 4.48 -20.05 -1.54
N PRO A 26 3.55 -20.74 -2.23
CA PRO A 26 2.21 -20.98 -1.69
C PRO A 26 2.19 -21.77 -0.37
N GLN A 27 2.96 -22.86 -0.27
CA GLN A 27 3.01 -23.67 0.95
C GLN A 27 3.62 -22.89 2.11
N ALA A 28 4.68 -22.13 1.84
CA ALA A 28 5.37 -21.35 2.83
C ALA A 28 4.52 -20.18 3.33
N SER A 29 3.81 -19.48 2.43
CA SER A 29 2.85 -18.43 2.78
C SER A 29 1.64 -18.96 3.54
N TYR A 30 1.08 -20.11 3.16
CA TYR A 30 0.00 -20.76 3.91
C TYR A 30 0.45 -21.07 5.35
N ALA A 31 1.60 -21.75 5.51
CA ALA A 31 2.09 -22.17 6.82
C ALA A 31 2.45 -20.96 7.72
N ALA A 32 3.09 -19.93 7.15
CA ALA A 32 3.40 -18.71 7.88
C ALA A 32 2.13 -17.95 8.29
N ALA A 33 1.20 -17.73 7.37
CA ALA A 33 -0.05 -17.05 7.65
C ALA A 33 -0.85 -17.77 8.74
N ARG A 34 -1.00 -19.10 8.59
CA ARG A 34 -1.72 -19.93 9.55
C ARG A 34 -1.16 -19.80 10.96
N VAL A 35 0.15 -20.05 11.15
CA VAL A 35 0.75 -20.03 12.49
C VAL A 35 0.72 -18.62 13.11
N LEU A 36 0.95 -17.57 12.30
CA LEU A 36 0.89 -16.20 12.81
C LEU A 36 -0.53 -15.78 13.22
N VAL A 37 -1.55 -16.23 12.48
CA VAL A 37 -2.96 -15.97 12.83
C VAL A 37 -3.42 -16.84 14.00
N GLU A 38 -2.95 -18.08 14.13
CA GLU A 38 -3.19 -18.91 15.32
C GLU A 38 -2.69 -18.20 16.60
N GLU A 39 -1.47 -17.65 16.58
CA GLU A 39 -0.92 -16.88 17.71
C GLU A 39 -1.70 -15.58 17.97
N LEU A 40 -2.10 -14.87 16.91
CA LEU A 40 -2.88 -13.65 17.02
C LEU A 40 -4.27 -13.91 17.60
N ALA A 41 -5.02 -14.87 17.04
CA ALA A 41 -6.35 -15.26 17.50
C ALA A 41 -6.30 -15.86 18.91
N GLY A 42 -5.29 -16.67 19.24
CA GLY A 42 -5.07 -17.22 20.57
C GLY A 42 -4.79 -16.16 21.64
N SER A 43 -4.33 -14.97 21.25
CA SER A 43 -4.17 -13.83 22.16
C SER A 43 -5.49 -13.09 22.45
N MET A 44 -6.57 -13.41 21.72
CA MET A 44 -7.88 -12.78 21.85
C MET A 44 -8.81 -13.59 22.76
N LYS A 45 -9.77 -12.91 23.42
CA LYS A 45 -10.74 -13.56 24.32
C LYS A 45 -11.78 -14.40 23.56
N SER A 46 -12.19 -13.92 22.40
CA SER A 46 -13.14 -14.57 21.48
C SER A 46 -12.93 -14.00 20.08
N VAL A 47 -13.17 -14.83 19.07
CA VAL A 47 -13.10 -14.48 17.65
C VAL A 47 -14.32 -15.14 17.02
N GLY A 48 -15.50 -14.51 17.09
CA GLY A 48 -16.76 -15.09 16.60
C GLY A 48 -17.02 -14.73 15.14
N LYS A 49 -17.27 -13.44 14.86
CA LYS A 49 -17.46 -12.93 13.49
C LYS A 49 -16.27 -12.07 13.05
N VAL A 50 -15.63 -12.42 11.93
CA VAL A 50 -14.39 -11.80 11.45
C VAL A 50 -14.54 -11.27 10.04
N LEU A 51 -14.05 -10.05 9.79
CA LEU A 51 -13.86 -9.53 8.46
C LEU A 51 -12.38 -9.66 8.06
N VAL A 52 -12.09 -10.45 7.03
CA VAL A 52 -10.79 -10.52 6.39
C VAL A 52 -10.77 -9.58 5.19
N LYS A 53 -9.84 -8.63 5.19
CA LYS A 53 -9.65 -7.67 4.10
C LYS A 53 -8.32 -7.90 3.39
N PRO A 54 -8.29 -8.72 2.32
CA PRO A 54 -7.09 -8.95 1.54
C PRO A 54 -6.78 -7.80 0.58
N ASP A 55 -5.51 -7.58 0.26
CA ASP A 55 -5.10 -6.67 -0.80
C ASP A 55 -5.59 -7.16 -2.17
N ALA A 56 -6.26 -6.29 -2.90
CA ALA A 56 -6.78 -6.57 -4.24
C ALA A 56 -5.89 -6.04 -5.37
N SER A 57 -4.78 -5.36 -5.03
CA SER A 57 -4.12 -4.46 -5.97
C SER A 57 -3.21 -5.13 -7.02
N VAL A 58 -3.28 -6.45 -7.24
CA VAL A 58 -2.71 -7.05 -8.47
C VAL A 58 -3.44 -8.32 -8.90
N SER A 59 -3.83 -8.38 -10.16
CA SER A 59 -4.48 -9.55 -10.75
C SER A 59 -3.54 -10.75 -10.94
N ALA A 60 -3.94 -11.93 -10.45
CA ALA A 60 -3.36 -13.21 -10.83
C ALA A 60 -3.90 -13.74 -12.18
N GLY A 61 -5.00 -13.17 -12.68
CA GLY A 61 -5.71 -13.69 -13.85
C GLY A 61 -4.96 -13.65 -15.19
N PRO A 62 -3.95 -12.78 -15.45
CA PRO A 62 -3.09 -12.93 -16.62
C PRO A 62 -2.29 -14.25 -16.65
N PHE A 63 -2.14 -14.91 -15.49
CA PHE A 63 -1.23 -16.04 -15.30
C PHE A 63 -1.93 -17.40 -15.23
N MET A 64 -3.27 -17.40 -15.13
CA MET A 64 -4.03 -18.61 -14.83
C MET A 64 -4.43 -19.43 -16.07
N SER A 65 -4.54 -18.88 -17.29
CA SER A 65 -4.59 -19.63 -18.57
C SER A 65 -4.75 -18.75 -19.83
N GLY A 66 -4.58 -19.34 -21.02
CA GLY A 66 -5.11 -18.82 -22.29
C GLY A 66 -4.29 -17.74 -23.02
N LYS A 67 -4.99 -16.89 -23.79
CA LYS A 67 -4.42 -15.80 -24.63
C LYS A 67 -3.68 -14.74 -23.80
N LEU A 68 -4.09 -14.53 -22.55
CA LEU A 68 -3.45 -13.58 -21.63
C LEU A 68 -2.06 -14.04 -21.20
N LYS A 69 -1.88 -15.35 -20.96
CA LYS A 69 -0.56 -15.95 -20.71
C LYS A 69 0.37 -15.79 -21.92
N ALA A 70 -0.16 -15.92 -23.13
CA ALA A 70 0.60 -15.69 -24.37
C ALA A 70 1.00 -14.21 -24.55
N ILE A 71 0.07 -13.27 -24.36
CA ILE A 71 0.35 -11.82 -24.43
C ILE A 71 1.35 -11.40 -23.34
N ALA A 72 1.24 -11.95 -22.14
CA ALA A 72 2.21 -11.73 -21.07
C ALA A 72 3.61 -12.19 -21.52
N ARG A 73 3.73 -13.41 -22.08
CA ARG A 73 5.00 -13.93 -22.62
C ARG A 73 5.58 -13.04 -23.73
N GLU A 74 4.75 -12.58 -24.67
CA GLU A 74 5.16 -11.64 -25.72
C GLU A 74 5.69 -10.31 -25.16
N ARG A 75 5.23 -9.91 -23.97
CA ARG A 75 5.70 -8.72 -23.25
C ARG A 75 6.84 -9.00 -22.26
N GLY A 76 7.47 -10.17 -22.34
CA GLY A 76 8.64 -10.53 -21.53
C GLY A 76 8.32 -11.05 -20.12
N VAL A 77 7.07 -11.47 -19.86
CA VAL A 77 6.68 -12.13 -18.61
C VAL A 77 7.08 -13.61 -18.64
N SER A 78 7.79 -14.08 -17.62
CA SER A 78 8.27 -15.48 -17.51
C SER A 78 7.15 -16.51 -17.53
N GLU A 79 7.49 -17.73 -17.92
CA GLU A 79 6.60 -18.89 -17.86
C GLU A 79 6.24 -19.31 -16.43
N HIS A 80 6.96 -18.80 -15.42
CA HIS A 80 6.83 -19.10 -13.99
C HIS A 80 6.11 -18.00 -13.19
N ALA A 81 5.06 -17.40 -13.75
CA ALA A 81 4.30 -16.35 -13.05
C ALA A 81 3.60 -16.83 -11.76
N ASP A 82 3.40 -18.14 -11.65
CA ASP A 82 2.99 -18.91 -10.48
C ASP A 82 4.01 -18.89 -9.32
N LEU A 83 5.18 -18.27 -9.52
CA LEU A 83 6.22 -18.09 -8.51
C LEU A 83 6.24 -16.69 -7.86
N GLN A 84 5.24 -15.85 -8.14
CA GLN A 84 5.13 -14.51 -7.56
C GLN A 84 4.59 -14.53 -6.12
N ALA A 85 4.89 -13.49 -5.33
CA ALA A 85 4.18 -13.19 -4.08
C ALA A 85 2.64 -13.12 -4.28
N LEU A 86 2.21 -12.81 -5.51
CA LEU A 86 0.82 -12.78 -5.96
C LEU A 86 0.19 -14.17 -6.12
N ALA A 87 0.95 -15.14 -6.64
CA ALA A 87 0.48 -16.51 -6.76
C ALA A 87 0.35 -17.22 -5.40
N ALA A 88 1.04 -16.71 -4.38
CA ALA A 88 0.92 -17.19 -3.00
C ALA A 88 -0.25 -16.58 -2.23
N GLN A 89 -0.88 -15.49 -2.72
CA GLN A 89 -1.97 -14.80 -2.01
C GLN A 89 -3.18 -15.71 -1.71
N PRO A 90 -3.65 -16.59 -2.63
CA PRO A 90 -4.75 -17.49 -2.31
C PRO A 90 -4.39 -18.50 -1.21
N ALA A 91 -3.15 -18.98 -1.18
CA ALA A 91 -2.67 -19.90 -0.15
C ALA A 91 -2.46 -19.19 1.19
N LEU A 92 -1.96 -17.95 1.17
CA LEU A 92 -1.90 -17.08 2.35
C LEU A 92 -3.30 -16.89 2.95
N LEU A 93 -4.29 -16.52 2.13
CA LEU A 93 -5.67 -16.33 2.56
C LEU A 93 -6.28 -17.61 3.11
N ALA A 94 -6.05 -18.76 2.47
CA ALA A 94 -6.51 -20.06 3.00
C ALA A 94 -5.89 -20.38 4.38
N GLY A 95 -4.61 -20.05 4.59
CA GLY A 95 -3.94 -20.22 5.89
C GLY A 95 -4.54 -19.33 6.97
N VAL A 96 -4.88 -18.08 6.63
CA VAL A 96 -5.61 -17.16 7.52
C VAL A 96 -6.97 -17.74 7.91
N VAL A 97 -7.77 -18.13 6.92
CA VAL A 97 -9.14 -18.64 7.16
C VAL A 97 -9.13 -19.91 8.00
N ASP A 98 -8.25 -20.87 7.68
CA ASP A 98 -8.11 -22.11 8.46
C ASP A 98 -7.78 -21.81 9.94
N ALA A 99 -6.84 -20.89 10.20
CA ALA A 99 -6.47 -20.51 11.55
C ALA A 99 -7.63 -19.84 12.32
N LEU A 100 -8.42 -18.99 11.66
CA LEU A 100 -9.58 -18.35 12.27
C LEU A 100 -10.68 -19.35 12.63
N LEU A 101 -11.01 -20.26 11.71
CA LEU A 101 -12.01 -21.30 11.95
C LEU A 101 -11.59 -22.24 13.08
N GLU A 102 -10.31 -22.64 13.12
CA GLU A 102 -9.77 -23.47 14.20
C GLU A 102 -9.70 -22.75 15.54
N ALA A 103 -9.54 -21.41 15.53
CA ALA A 103 -9.65 -20.57 16.72
C ALA A 103 -11.10 -20.35 17.20
N GLY A 104 -12.09 -20.85 16.46
CA GLY A 104 -13.50 -20.82 16.83
C GLY A 104 -14.31 -19.69 16.17
N ALA A 105 -13.86 -19.12 15.05
CA ALA A 105 -14.69 -18.22 14.25
C ALA A 105 -15.92 -18.95 13.70
N ASP A 106 -17.09 -18.43 14.02
CA ASP A 106 -18.38 -18.88 13.50
C ASP A 106 -18.58 -18.40 12.05
N GLU A 107 -18.08 -17.20 11.74
CA GLU A 107 -18.28 -16.54 10.45
C GLU A 107 -17.04 -15.73 10.03
N VAL A 108 -16.56 -15.97 8.81
CA VAL A 108 -15.44 -15.26 8.20
C VAL A 108 -15.89 -14.62 6.89
N ASP A 109 -16.09 -13.31 6.92
CA ASP A 109 -16.41 -12.50 5.75
C ASP A 109 -15.13 -12.05 5.04
N ILE A 110 -15.08 -12.17 3.72
CA ILE A 110 -13.95 -11.77 2.88
C ILE A 110 -14.39 -10.62 1.98
N ALA A 111 -13.91 -9.42 2.30
CA ALA A 111 -14.21 -8.21 1.54
C ALA A 111 -13.01 -7.80 0.67
N VAL A 112 -13.10 -8.06 -0.63
CA VAL A 112 -12.12 -7.63 -1.62
C VAL A 112 -12.52 -6.26 -2.18
N ASP A 113 -11.59 -5.32 -2.34
CA ASP A 113 -11.91 -3.99 -2.85
C ASP A 113 -11.23 -3.71 -4.20
N SER A 114 -11.97 -3.23 -5.20
CA SER A 114 -11.36 -2.70 -6.43
C SER A 114 -11.87 -1.30 -6.75
N PRO A 115 -10.99 -0.36 -7.19
CA PRO A 115 -11.41 0.95 -7.67
C PRO A 115 -12.10 0.91 -9.04
N TRP A 116 -12.01 -0.22 -9.77
CA TRP A 116 -12.42 -0.29 -11.18
C TRP A 116 -13.42 -1.42 -11.49
N PHE A 117 -13.53 -2.43 -10.63
CA PHE A 117 -14.26 -3.67 -10.94
C PHE A 117 -15.13 -4.17 -9.77
N ASP A 118 -16.09 -5.03 -10.11
CA ASP A 118 -16.90 -5.75 -9.13
C ASP A 118 -16.01 -6.61 -8.18
N PRO A 119 -16.17 -6.47 -6.86
CA PRO A 119 -15.42 -7.24 -5.85
C PRO A 119 -15.43 -8.76 -6.02
N LEU A 120 -16.57 -9.36 -6.36
CA LEU A 120 -16.71 -10.82 -6.46
C LEU A 120 -16.00 -11.33 -7.70
N ARG A 121 -16.09 -10.58 -8.81
CA ARG A 121 -15.28 -10.85 -10.00
C ARG A 121 -13.79 -10.80 -9.69
N VAL A 122 -13.34 -9.82 -8.91
CA VAL A 122 -11.93 -9.68 -8.52
C VAL A 122 -11.49 -10.88 -7.67
N ALA A 123 -12.28 -11.28 -6.67
CA ALA A 123 -11.99 -12.47 -5.85
C ALA A 123 -11.82 -13.74 -6.69
N TYR A 124 -12.64 -13.91 -7.74
CA TYR A 124 -12.51 -15.00 -8.69
C TYR A 124 -11.23 -14.90 -9.53
N GLU A 125 -10.95 -13.74 -10.13
CA GLU A 125 -9.78 -13.50 -10.98
C GLU A 125 -8.45 -13.60 -10.20
N LEU A 126 -8.47 -13.32 -8.89
CA LEU A 126 -7.33 -13.50 -7.99
C LEU A 126 -7.12 -14.94 -7.53
N GLY A 127 -8.07 -15.84 -7.82
CA GLY A 127 -8.01 -17.25 -7.40
C GLY A 127 -8.42 -17.50 -5.95
N TYR A 128 -8.89 -16.48 -5.22
CA TYR A 128 -9.39 -16.64 -3.84
C TYR A 128 -10.58 -17.58 -3.77
N ALA A 129 -11.55 -17.40 -4.68
CA ALA A 129 -12.72 -18.26 -4.75
C ALA A 129 -12.34 -19.74 -4.96
N ARG A 130 -11.28 -20.01 -5.73
CA ARG A 130 -10.79 -21.38 -5.96
C ARG A 130 -10.09 -21.96 -4.73
N ALA A 131 -9.31 -21.15 -4.01
CA ALA A 131 -8.62 -21.60 -2.80
C ALA A 131 -9.58 -21.94 -1.65
N LEU A 132 -10.76 -21.32 -1.65
CA LEU A 132 -11.81 -21.49 -0.63
C LEU A 132 -13.04 -22.24 -1.15
N ALA A 133 -12.88 -23.06 -2.20
CA ALA A 133 -13.97 -23.85 -2.77
C ALA A 133 -14.18 -25.23 -2.09
N ASP A 134 -13.34 -25.58 -1.13
CA ASP A 134 -13.45 -26.86 -0.41
C ASP A 134 -14.70 -26.88 0.49
N PRO A 135 -15.46 -28.00 0.56
CA PRO A 135 -16.64 -28.12 1.41
C PRO A 135 -16.41 -27.77 2.89
N LYS A 136 -15.18 -27.85 3.40
CA LYS A 136 -14.88 -27.44 4.79
C LYS A 136 -15.17 -25.96 5.09
N TYR A 137 -15.27 -25.11 4.06
CA TYR A 137 -15.57 -23.68 4.20
C TYR A 137 -17.07 -23.37 4.07
N GLU A 138 -17.89 -24.35 3.67
CA GLU A 138 -19.32 -24.17 3.46
C GLU A 138 -20.01 -23.80 4.78
N GLY A 139 -20.77 -22.71 4.77
CA GLY A 139 -21.53 -22.24 5.93
C GLY A 139 -20.75 -21.42 6.96
N GLY A 140 -19.43 -21.24 6.79
CA GLY A 140 -18.60 -20.42 7.69
C GLY A 140 -17.77 -19.34 7.01
N VAL A 141 -17.62 -19.37 5.68
CA VAL A 141 -16.79 -18.41 4.93
C VAL A 141 -17.58 -17.80 3.77
N PHE A 142 -17.60 -16.47 3.69
CA PHE A 142 -18.41 -15.75 2.71
C PHE A 142 -17.59 -14.69 1.98
N PHE A 143 -17.71 -14.62 0.65
CA PHE A 143 -17.21 -13.46 -0.11
C PHE A 143 -18.30 -12.40 -0.13
N VAL A 144 -18.00 -11.22 0.41
CA VAL A 144 -18.97 -10.14 0.54
C VAL A 144 -18.60 -8.96 -0.36
N ASN A 145 -19.59 -8.37 -1.01
CA ASN A 145 -19.47 -7.05 -1.61
C ASN A 145 -20.04 -6.03 -0.60
N PRO A 146 -19.19 -5.31 0.14
CA PRO A 146 -19.66 -4.46 1.23
C PRO A 146 -20.47 -3.26 0.71
N TYR A 147 -20.46 -2.96 -0.59
CA TYR A 147 -21.22 -1.85 -1.20
C TYR A 147 -22.54 -2.27 -1.85
N GLU A 148 -22.85 -3.56 -1.95
CA GLU A 148 -24.03 -4.05 -2.67
C GLU A 148 -25.33 -3.73 -1.90
N GLY A 149 -26.14 -2.81 -2.44
CA GLY A 149 -27.44 -2.44 -1.85
C GLY A 149 -27.37 -1.70 -0.52
N GLN A 150 -26.19 -1.22 -0.12
CA GLN A 150 -25.94 -0.65 1.21
C GLN A 150 -26.09 0.87 1.28
N GLU A 151 -26.58 1.35 2.41
CA GLU A 151 -26.41 2.74 2.84
C GLU A 151 -24.94 2.98 3.22
N LEU A 152 -24.46 4.21 2.98
CA LEU A 152 -23.09 4.59 3.31
C LEU A 152 -23.08 5.61 4.44
N GLU A 153 -22.10 5.46 5.31
CA GLU A 153 -21.77 6.47 6.31
C GLU A 153 -20.98 7.60 5.65
N HIS A 154 -21.11 8.81 6.19
CA HIS A 154 -20.36 9.98 5.73
C HIS A 154 -19.48 10.48 6.87
N LEU A 155 -18.27 9.92 6.97
CA LEU A 155 -17.35 10.23 8.05
C LEU A 155 -16.37 11.31 7.61
N SER A 156 -16.18 12.32 8.46
CA SER A 156 -15.17 13.36 8.22
C SER A 156 -13.78 12.75 8.34
N ILE A 157 -12.93 12.97 7.33
CA ILE A 157 -11.61 12.39 7.31
C ILE A 157 -10.70 13.09 8.32
N LYS A 158 -9.86 12.31 9.01
CA LYS A 158 -8.82 12.85 9.88
C LYS A 158 -7.70 13.47 9.06
N TRP A 159 -7.11 14.54 9.57
CA TRP A 159 -5.95 15.19 8.96
C TRP A 159 -5.01 15.72 10.05
N ALA A 160 -3.75 15.92 9.66
CA ALA A 160 -2.66 16.39 10.51
C ALA A 160 -2.10 17.69 9.92
N GLU A 161 -1.63 18.58 10.78
CA GLU A 161 -1.03 19.83 10.32
C GLU A 161 0.17 19.56 9.39
N GLY A 162 0.23 20.26 8.25
CA GLY A 162 1.25 20.02 7.22
C GLY A 162 0.92 18.91 6.21
N TYR A 163 -0.08 18.06 6.48
CA TYR A 163 -0.53 16.97 5.59
C TYR A 163 -1.98 17.17 5.12
N ASP A 164 -2.17 18.16 4.23
CA ASP A 164 -3.48 18.45 3.64
C ASP A 164 -3.96 17.29 2.73
N PRO A 165 -5.18 16.74 2.96
CA PRO A 165 -5.75 15.70 2.10
C PRO A 165 -6.18 16.21 0.72
N GLY A 166 -6.00 17.49 0.39
CA GLY A 166 -6.20 18.05 -0.94
C GLY A 166 -7.67 18.00 -1.35
N PHE A 167 -8.51 18.66 -0.55
CA PHE A 167 -9.97 18.76 -0.69
C PHE A 167 -10.77 17.47 -0.46
N PHE A 168 -10.09 16.37 -0.13
CA PHE A 168 -10.75 15.14 0.26
C PHE A 168 -11.15 15.26 1.74
N THR A 169 -12.44 15.51 2.02
CA THR A 169 -12.91 15.82 3.39
C THR A 169 -13.62 14.67 4.08
N ARG A 170 -13.99 13.61 3.34
CA ARG A 170 -14.81 12.51 3.88
C ARG A 170 -14.52 11.17 3.24
N VAL A 171 -14.72 10.11 4.03
CA VAL A 171 -14.77 8.72 3.57
C VAL A 171 -16.21 8.22 3.57
N GLU A 172 -16.50 7.23 2.71
CA GLU A 172 -17.84 6.68 2.53
C GLU A 172 -17.86 5.15 2.74
N PRO A 173 -17.54 4.65 3.95
CA PRO A 173 -17.67 3.23 4.27
C PRO A 173 -19.14 2.80 4.28
N PRO A 174 -19.43 1.55 3.92
CA PRO A 174 -20.78 1.01 4.04
C PRO A 174 -21.18 0.88 5.50
N ARG A 175 -22.43 1.22 5.81
CA ARG A 175 -22.96 1.17 7.18
C ARG A 175 -22.86 -0.22 7.82
N ALA A 176 -22.99 -1.26 7.00
CA ALA A 176 -22.82 -2.65 7.41
C ALA A 176 -21.43 -2.93 8.01
N LEU A 177 -20.38 -2.21 7.59
CA LEU A 177 -19.02 -2.38 8.15
C LEU A 177 -19.01 -2.22 9.68
N PHE A 178 -19.83 -1.32 10.21
CA PHE A 178 -19.97 -1.07 11.64
C PHE A 178 -21.19 -1.80 12.24
N GLY A 179 -22.27 -1.95 11.47
CA GLY A 179 -23.52 -2.57 11.90
C GLY A 179 -23.43 -4.07 12.16
N GLU A 180 -22.58 -4.78 11.42
CA GLU A 180 -22.36 -6.23 11.55
C GLU A 180 -21.63 -6.62 12.85
N ARG A 181 -21.00 -5.65 13.53
CA ARG A 181 -20.27 -5.83 14.81
C ARG A 181 -19.26 -6.98 14.77
N TYR A 182 -18.33 -6.92 13.81
CA TYR A 182 -17.20 -7.85 13.75
C TYR A 182 -16.41 -7.80 15.07
N ASP A 183 -15.99 -8.96 15.56
CA ASP A 183 -15.04 -9.04 16.69
C ASP A 183 -13.63 -8.61 16.24
N LEU A 184 -13.31 -8.89 14.98
CA LEU A 184 -12.01 -8.65 14.36
C LEU A 184 -12.15 -8.22 12.91
N VAL A 185 -11.40 -7.19 12.53
CA VAL A 185 -11.03 -6.89 11.14
C VAL A 185 -9.56 -7.27 10.96
N LEU A 186 -9.29 -8.30 10.17
CA LEU A 186 -7.94 -8.75 9.85
C LEU A 186 -7.54 -8.29 8.45
N VAL A 187 -6.59 -7.36 8.39
CA VAL A 187 -6.04 -6.83 7.15
C VAL A 187 -4.90 -7.71 6.69
N VAL A 188 -4.96 -8.19 5.44
CA VAL A 188 -4.00 -9.17 4.92
C VAL A 188 -3.35 -8.62 3.66
N SER A 189 -2.03 -8.39 3.70
CA SER A 189 -1.32 -7.70 2.61
C SER A 189 -0.02 -8.40 2.17
N PRO A 190 0.27 -8.47 0.86
CA PRO A 190 1.62 -8.75 0.38
C PRO A 190 2.54 -7.57 0.68
N ALA A 191 3.77 -7.87 1.09
CA ALA A 191 4.83 -6.87 1.15
C ALA A 191 5.27 -6.51 -0.27
N LYS A 192 5.04 -5.26 -0.69
CA LYS A 192 5.42 -4.81 -2.03
C LYS A 192 5.76 -3.33 -2.11
N THR A 193 6.69 -3.01 -2.99
CA THR A 193 6.87 -1.65 -3.48
C THR A 193 5.77 -1.34 -4.50
N HIS A 194 5.31 -0.09 -4.56
CA HIS A 194 4.14 0.29 -5.34
C HIS A 194 4.38 1.60 -6.09
N ALA A 195 4.12 1.61 -7.41
CA ALA A 195 4.36 2.79 -8.23
C ALA A 195 3.49 3.99 -7.85
N LEU A 196 2.29 3.77 -7.27
CA LEU A 196 1.39 4.85 -6.81
C LEU A 196 1.61 5.33 -5.38
N ALA A 197 2.27 4.54 -4.52
CA ALA A 197 2.29 4.80 -3.08
C ALA A 197 3.67 4.55 -2.46
N ILE A 198 4.70 4.38 -3.31
CA ILE A 198 6.07 3.96 -2.95
C ILE A 198 6.11 2.50 -2.46
N TYR A 199 5.19 2.13 -1.59
CA TYR A 199 4.91 0.78 -1.11
C TYR A 199 3.40 0.59 -0.89
N SER A 200 2.96 -0.63 -0.61
CA SER A 200 1.57 -0.95 -0.31
C SER A 200 1.53 -2.06 0.73
N LEU A 201 1.03 -1.73 1.92
CA LEU A 201 0.95 -2.62 3.08
C LEU A 201 -0.45 -2.48 3.72
N LEU A 202 -0.54 -2.50 5.05
CA LEU A 202 -1.80 -2.65 5.79
C LEU A 202 -2.68 -1.41 5.72
N LEU A 203 -2.11 -0.22 5.97
CA LEU A 203 -2.90 1.01 6.07
C LEU A 203 -3.65 1.28 4.76
N LYS A 204 -2.95 1.11 3.62
CA LYS A 204 -3.56 1.23 2.30
C LYS A 204 -4.64 0.18 2.06
N THR A 205 -4.40 -1.08 2.42
CA THR A 205 -5.38 -2.16 2.17
C THR A 205 -6.69 -1.91 2.88
N LEU A 206 -6.68 -1.40 4.12
CA LEU A 206 -7.91 -1.10 4.83
C LEU A 206 -8.57 0.22 4.39
N SER A 207 -7.83 1.20 3.88
CA SER A 207 -8.33 2.54 3.54
C SER A 207 -9.38 2.66 2.41
N ALA A 208 -9.62 1.61 1.62
CA ALA A 208 -10.36 1.68 0.35
C ALA A 208 -11.91 1.81 0.48
N TRP A 209 -12.39 2.50 1.52
CA TRP A 209 -13.79 2.66 1.84
C TRP A 209 -14.42 3.88 1.15
N ARG A 210 -14.67 3.73 -0.15
CA ARG A 210 -15.44 4.71 -0.94
C ARG A 210 -16.40 4.07 -1.95
N LYS A 211 -17.40 4.82 -2.41
CA LYS A 211 -18.22 4.45 -3.57
C LYS A 211 -17.36 4.04 -4.75
N PRO A 212 -17.59 2.88 -5.40
CA PRO A 212 -16.80 2.42 -6.53
C PRO A 212 -16.57 3.48 -7.62
N GLN A 213 -17.57 4.32 -7.90
CA GLN A 213 -17.54 5.35 -8.94
C GLN A 213 -16.55 6.49 -8.66
N THR A 214 -16.19 6.73 -7.40
CA THR A 214 -15.35 7.87 -6.97
C THR A 214 -14.07 7.45 -6.25
N ARG A 215 -13.83 6.14 -6.06
CA ARG A 215 -12.58 5.61 -5.45
C ARG A 215 -11.32 6.17 -6.10
N TRP A 216 -11.32 6.25 -7.44
CA TRP A 216 -10.19 6.75 -8.21
C TRP A 216 -9.86 8.24 -7.97
N HIS A 217 -10.80 9.04 -7.41
CA HIS A 217 -10.53 10.43 -7.05
C HIS A 217 -9.42 10.57 -6.01
N MET A 218 -9.15 9.55 -5.20
CA MET A 218 -8.04 9.56 -4.23
C MET A 218 -6.67 9.77 -4.90
N LEU A 219 -6.57 9.53 -6.21
CA LEU A 219 -5.37 9.76 -7.02
C LEU A 219 -5.26 11.20 -7.57
N GLY A 220 -6.21 12.09 -7.27
CA GLY A 220 -6.28 13.42 -7.86
C GLY A 220 -5.32 14.43 -7.24
N THR A 221 -4.48 15.08 -8.04
CA THR A 221 -3.73 16.26 -7.61
C THR A 221 -4.60 17.51 -7.71
N PRO A 222 -4.72 18.34 -6.65
CA PRO A 222 -5.40 19.64 -6.71
C PRO A 222 -4.90 20.52 -7.86
N LEU A 223 -5.76 20.87 -8.83
CA LEU A 223 -5.35 21.70 -9.97
C LEU A 223 -4.95 23.12 -9.55
N LYS A 224 -5.56 23.64 -8.47
CA LYS A 224 -5.17 24.93 -7.88
C LYS A 224 -3.72 24.97 -7.41
N LEU A 225 -3.09 23.83 -7.11
CA LEU A 225 -1.66 23.80 -6.77
C LEU A 225 -0.77 24.18 -7.97
N PHE A 226 -1.30 24.17 -9.20
CA PHE A 226 -0.59 24.64 -10.39
C PHE A 226 -0.82 26.14 -10.66
N ASP A 227 -1.77 26.78 -9.96
CA ASP A 227 -1.91 28.23 -9.96
C ASP A 227 -0.83 28.87 -9.07
N ARG A 228 -0.10 29.84 -9.63
CA ARG A 228 1.07 30.43 -8.97
C ARG A 228 0.71 31.16 -7.68
N GLU A 229 -0.39 31.92 -7.66
CA GLU A 229 -0.78 32.72 -6.51
C GLU A 229 -1.27 31.84 -5.36
N TYR A 230 -2.08 30.84 -5.70
CA TYR A 230 -2.52 29.83 -4.75
C TYR A 230 -1.34 29.02 -4.21
N ALA A 231 -0.45 28.54 -5.07
CA ALA A 231 0.73 27.78 -4.66
C ALA A 231 1.65 28.61 -3.76
N SER A 232 1.92 29.87 -4.11
CA SER A 232 2.75 30.77 -3.30
C SER A 232 2.17 30.96 -1.89
N LYS A 233 0.85 31.18 -1.80
CA LYS A 233 0.15 31.31 -0.52
C LYS A 233 0.17 30.03 0.31
N VAL A 234 -0.16 28.89 -0.29
CA VAL A 234 -0.30 27.63 0.45
C VAL A 234 1.06 27.10 0.87
N LEU A 235 2.07 27.20 0.01
CA LEU A 235 3.42 26.71 0.26
C LEU A 235 4.27 27.65 1.12
N ASP A 236 3.80 28.90 1.30
CA ASP A 236 4.51 29.98 2.01
C ASP A 236 5.88 30.28 1.40
N VAL A 237 5.92 30.43 0.07
CA VAL A 237 7.14 30.73 -0.70
C VAL A 237 6.84 31.75 -1.79
N ASP A 238 7.77 32.67 -2.05
CA ASP A 238 7.65 33.63 -3.16
C ASP A 238 8.02 32.93 -4.48
N ILE A 239 7.02 32.57 -5.27
CA ILE A 239 7.22 31.86 -6.53
C ILE A 239 7.53 32.88 -7.64
N PRO A 240 8.70 32.79 -8.30
CA PRO A 240 9.07 33.69 -9.37
C PRO A 240 8.02 33.74 -10.48
N SER A 241 7.77 34.94 -11.02
CA SER A 241 6.71 35.16 -12.03
C SER A 241 6.89 34.33 -13.31
N HIS A 242 8.12 33.97 -13.66
CA HIS A 242 8.45 33.13 -14.81
C HIS A 242 8.26 31.63 -14.55
N ARG A 243 7.89 31.23 -13.32
CA ARG A 243 7.63 29.84 -12.93
C ARG A 243 6.14 29.62 -12.71
N SER A 244 5.39 29.66 -13.80
CA SER A 244 3.94 29.45 -13.81
C SER A 244 3.56 28.20 -14.61
N PHE A 245 2.46 27.57 -14.21
CA PHE A 245 1.81 26.56 -15.03
C PHE A 245 0.55 27.15 -15.67
N GLU A 246 0.29 26.75 -16.89
CA GLU A 246 -0.98 26.96 -17.57
C GLU A 246 -1.80 25.68 -17.48
N VAL A 247 -3.05 25.83 -17.06
CA VAL A 247 -4.03 24.75 -16.96
C VAL A 247 -4.99 24.91 -18.13
N VAL A 248 -4.86 24.04 -19.14
CA VAL A 248 -5.65 24.11 -20.38
C VAL A 248 -6.76 23.05 -20.34
N PRO A 249 -8.04 23.47 -20.32
CA PRO A 249 -9.17 22.53 -20.40
C PRO A 249 -9.19 21.79 -21.73
N ALA A 250 -9.46 20.49 -21.69
CA ALA A 250 -9.51 19.59 -22.84
C ALA A 250 -10.67 18.59 -22.69
N GLY A 251 -11.91 19.09 -22.64
CA GLY A 251 -13.11 18.27 -22.41
C GLY A 251 -13.22 17.87 -20.94
N ASP A 252 -13.33 16.56 -20.67
CA ASP A 252 -13.29 15.95 -19.33
C ASP A 252 -11.85 15.77 -18.80
N ARG A 253 -10.87 16.37 -19.49
CA ARG A 253 -9.45 16.29 -19.19
C ARG A 253 -8.82 17.68 -19.11
N THR A 254 -7.61 17.70 -18.60
CA THR A 254 -6.77 18.90 -18.52
C THR A 254 -5.37 18.61 -19.03
N ILE A 255 -4.79 19.60 -19.71
CA ILE A 255 -3.37 19.62 -20.08
C ILE A 255 -2.68 20.66 -19.19
N LEU A 256 -1.59 20.26 -18.55
CA LEU A 256 -0.70 21.17 -17.84
C LEU A 256 0.43 21.59 -18.78
N SER A 257 0.78 22.86 -18.81
CA SER A 257 1.95 23.39 -19.52
C SER A 257 2.75 24.30 -18.59
N ASN A 258 4.07 24.36 -18.74
CA ASN A 258 4.93 25.28 -17.97
C ASN A 258 5.80 26.15 -18.91
N GLY A 259 5.43 26.23 -20.19
CA GLY A 259 6.21 26.90 -21.24
C GLY A 259 7.40 26.10 -21.77
N PHE A 260 7.84 25.03 -21.08
CA PHE A 260 8.94 24.16 -21.52
C PHE A 260 8.44 22.81 -22.04
N ALA A 261 7.40 22.26 -21.43
CA ALA A 261 6.79 21.00 -21.78
C ALA A 261 5.29 21.03 -21.44
N SER A 262 4.55 20.04 -21.93
CA SER A 262 3.15 19.83 -21.60
C SER A 262 2.90 18.39 -21.20
N SER A 263 1.94 18.18 -20.29
CA SER A 263 1.49 16.84 -19.94
C SER A 263 0.69 16.21 -21.08
N ALA A 264 0.56 14.88 -21.05
CA ALA A 264 -0.56 14.24 -21.74
C ALA A 264 -1.89 14.72 -21.12
N PRO A 265 -3.03 14.64 -21.84
CA PRO A 265 -4.34 14.97 -21.27
C PRO A 265 -4.64 14.09 -20.04
N LEU A 266 -4.72 14.72 -18.87
CA LEU A 266 -4.99 14.09 -17.58
C LEU A 266 -6.50 14.04 -17.33
N PRO A 267 -7.09 12.88 -16.96
CA PRO A 267 -8.45 12.82 -16.46
C PRO A 267 -8.68 13.80 -15.31
N THR A 268 -9.88 14.40 -15.25
CA THR A 268 -10.26 15.30 -14.17
C THR A 268 -11.44 14.77 -13.37
N CYS A 269 -11.44 15.05 -12.07
CA CYS A 269 -12.60 14.85 -11.20
C CYS A 269 -12.87 16.09 -10.35
N VAL A 270 -14.06 16.15 -9.76
CA VAL A 270 -14.47 17.19 -8.82
C VAL A 270 -14.60 16.58 -7.44
N GLU A 271 -13.97 17.20 -6.45
CA GLU A 271 -14.04 16.83 -5.04
C GLU A 271 -14.30 18.10 -4.22
N GLU A 272 -15.39 18.13 -3.44
CA GLU A 272 -15.79 19.30 -2.65
C GLU A 272 -15.81 20.64 -3.42
N GLY A 273 -16.25 20.58 -4.69
CA GLY A 273 -16.32 21.74 -5.59
C GLY A 273 -15.00 22.12 -6.26
N GLU A 274 -13.92 21.41 -5.96
CA GLU A 274 -12.57 21.66 -6.47
C GLU A 274 -12.17 20.65 -7.55
N LEU A 275 -11.48 21.12 -8.59
CA LEU A 275 -10.99 20.27 -9.66
C LEU A 275 -9.66 19.61 -9.29
N LEU A 276 -9.59 18.30 -9.52
CA LEU A 276 -8.37 17.51 -9.38
C LEU A 276 -7.98 16.92 -10.75
N ALA A 277 -6.68 16.83 -11.01
CA ALA A 277 -6.13 16.09 -12.15
C ALA A 277 -5.56 14.76 -11.69
N VAL A 278 -5.99 13.67 -12.31
CA VAL A 278 -5.57 12.31 -11.94
C VAL A 278 -4.43 11.85 -12.86
N SER A 279 -3.32 11.44 -12.24
CA SER A 279 -2.19 10.85 -12.92
C SER A 279 -1.94 9.44 -12.37
N ASP A 280 -2.44 8.44 -13.08
CA ASP A 280 -2.26 7.03 -12.72
C ASP A 280 -1.12 6.42 -13.58
N PRO A 281 -0.04 5.89 -12.97
CA PRO A 281 1.04 5.22 -13.68
C PRO A 281 0.55 3.98 -14.45
N HIS A 282 -0.58 3.38 -14.09
CA HIS A 282 -1.19 2.25 -14.79
C HIS A 282 -1.91 2.65 -16.09
N THR A 283 -2.27 3.93 -16.26
CA THR A 283 -3.03 4.41 -17.42
C THR A 283 -2.24 5.46 -18.21
N GLY A 284 -1.85 5.16 -19.46
CA GLY A 284 -1.27 6.13 -20.40
C GLY A 284 0.15 6.63 -20.09
N PRO A 285 0.62 7.74 -20.69
CA PRO A 285 1.85 8.44 -20.29
C PRO A 285 1.65 9.25 -19.00
N ALA A 286 2.68 9.40 -18.16
CA ALA A 286 2.61 10.24 -16.95
C ALA A 286 3.76 11.24 -16.92
N SER A 287 3.46 12.46 -16.51
CA SER A 287 4.44 13.52 -16.30
C SER A 287 4.89 13.57 -14.83
N LEU A 288 6.13 14.01 -14.60
CA LEU A 288 6.80 13.96 -13.29
C LEU A 288 5.98 14.57 -12.15
N ALA A 289 5.66 15.86 -12.23
CA ALA A 289 4.96 16.60 -11.20
C ALA A 289 3.56 16.05 -10.89
N PRO A 290 2.64 15.90 -11.88
CA PRO A 290 1.31 15.38 -11.59
C PRO A 290 1.35 13.94 -11.08
N LEU A 291 2.29 13.10 -11.55
CA LEU A 291 2.46 11.73 -11.01
C LEU A 291 2.88 11.75 -9.53
N LEU A 292 3.99 12.41 -9.22
CA LEU A 292 4.55 12.38 -7.87
C LEU A 292 3.65 13.08 -6.84
N LEU A 293 2.99 14.17 -7.23
CA LEU A 293 1.98 14.82 -6.39
C LEU A 293 0.77 13.91 -6.17
N SER A 294 0.26 13.25 -7.23
CA SER A 294 -0.84 12.29 -7.12
C SER A 294 -0.50 11.16 -6.17
N MET A 295 0.74 10.64 -6.23
CA MET A 295 1.23 9.62 -5.31
C MET A 295 1.22 10.09 -3.86
N GLY A 296 1.79 11.27 -3.58
CA GLY A 296 1.87 11.79 -2.22
C GLY A 296 0.48 12.12 -1.63
N TYR A 297 -0.43 12.71 -2.42
CA TYR A 297 -1.81 12.95 -1.99
C TYR A 297 -2.57 11.65 -1.79
N TYR A 298 -2.36 10.64 -2.64
CA TYR A 298 -2.94 9.32 -2.45
C TYR A 298 -2.51 8.71 -1.11
N ILE A 299 -1.22 8.86 -0.75
CA ILE A 299 -0.69 8.40 0.54
C ILE A 299 -1.36 9.10 1.72
N ILE A 300 -1.38 10.44 1.72
CA ILE A 300 -2.05 11.21 2.78
C ILE A 300 -3.50 10.74 2.93
N ARG A 301 -4.25 10.70 1.83
CA ARG A 301 -5.68 10.35 1.85
C ARG A 301 -5.93 8.94 2.35
N TYR A 302 -5.11 7.97 1.96
CA TYR A 302 -5.34 6.60 2.41
C TYR A 302 -5.01 6.42 3.89
N ILE A 303 -3.98 7.10 4.42
CA ILE A 303 -3.64 7.06 5.86
C ILE A 303 -4.74 7.74 6.66
N SER A 304 -5.18 8.92 6.20
CA SER A 304 -6.32 9.65 6.76
C SER A 304 -7.61 8.81 6.75
N ALA A 305 -7.90 8.11 5.66
CA ALA A 305 -9.08 7.27 5.52
C ALA A 305 -9.01 6.03 6.42
N TYR A 306 -7.84 5.39 6.48
CA TYR A 306 -7.57 4.31 7.42
C TYR A 306 -7.85 4.77 8.86
N ALA A 307 -7.24 5.88 9.28
CA ALA A 307 -7.34 6.35 10.66
C ALA A 307 -8.77 6.73 11.05
N THR A 308 -9.56 7.29 10.12
CA THR A 308 -10.98 7.57 10.37
C THR A 308 -11.79 6.29 10.54
N VAL A 309 -11.61 5.30 9.67
CA VAL A 309 -12.40 4.06 9.74
C VAL A 309 -11.95 3.17 10.90
N ALA A 310 -10.66 3.17 11.22
CA ALA A 310 -10.11 2.44 12.34
C ALA A 310 -10.74 2.91 13.67
N ASP A 311 -10.79 4.22 13.90
CA ASP A 311 -11.43 4.79 15.10
C ASP A 311 -12.89 4.38 15.26
N GLU A 312 -13.68 4.37 14.16
CA GLU A 312 -15.09 4.00 14.27
C GLU A 312 -15.29 2.50 14.47
N LEU A 313 -14.43 1.66 13.88
CA LEU A 313 -14.42 0.23 14.17
C LEU A 313 -14.10 -0.01 15.65
N GLU A 314 -13.02 0.59 16.16
CA GLU A 314 -12.61 0.44 17.55
C GLU A 314 -13.63 1.02 18.54
N GLY A 315 -14.21 2.18 18.21
CA GLY A 315 -15.29 2.81 18.97
C GLY A 315 -16.55 1.94 19.04
N SER A 316 -16.77 1.08 18.05
CA SER A 316 -17.84 0.07 18.04
C SER A 316 -17.47 -1.25 18.74
N GLY A 317 -16.23 -1.38 19.22
CA GLY A 317 -15.71 -2.56 19.90
C GLY A 317 -15.02 -3.58 19.00
N THR A 318 -14.88 -3.30 17.71
CA THR A 318 -14.18 -4.15 16.75
C THR A 318 -12.68 -3.97 16.86
N LYS A 319 -11.93 -5.07 17.00
CA LYS A 319 -10.46 -5.02 16.99
C LYS A 319 -9.93 -5.02 15.56
N ILE A 320 -8.77 -4.40 15.36
CA ILE A 320 -8.08 -4.42 14.06
C ILE A 320 -6.74 -5.15 14.24
N ALA A 321 -6.42 -6.00 13.28
CA ALA A 321 -5.13 -6.66 13.21
C ALA A 321 -4.59 -6.66 11.78
N GLY A 322 -3.29 -6.84 11.66
CA GLY A 322 -2.60 -6.91 10.38
C GLY A 322 -1.77 -8.16 10.23
N LEU A 323 -1.70 -8.69 9.00
CA LEU A 323 -0.74 -9.68 8.55
C LEU A 323 -0.10 -9.17 7.25
N VAL A 324 1.22 -9.06 7.26
CA VAL A 324 2.02 -8.78 6.06
C VAL A 324 2.89 -10.00 5.73
N SER A 325 2.92 -10.41 4.47
CA SER A 325 3.84 -11.44 3.99
C SER A 325 4.64 -10.96 2.78
N GLY A 326 5.97 -11.01 2.88
CA GLY A 326 6.89 -10.69 1.81
C GLY A 326 7.65 -11.92 1.33
N ILE A 327 7.52 -12.23 0.05
CA ILE A 327 8.35 -13.24 -0.64
C ILE A 327 9.42 -12.49 -1.46
N VAL A 328 10.68 -12.89 -1.32
CA VAL A 328 11.83 -12.29 -2.00
C VAL A 328 12.35 -13.25 -3.08
N ALA A 329 12.39 -12.78 -4.32
CA ALA A 329 13.13 -13.41 -5.41
C ALA A 329 14.56 -12.84 -5.49
N MET A 330 15.54 -13.63 -5.94
CA MET A 330 16.93 -13.19 -6.09
C MET A 330 17.13 -12.16 -7.23
N GLU A 331 18.25 -11.43 -7.16
CA GLU A 331 18.51 -10.17 -7.87
C GLU A 331 18.58 -10.26 -9.41
N GLY A 332 18.11 -9.20 -10.09
CA GLY A 332 17.95 -9.13 -11.56
C GLY A 332 16.53 -8.71 -11.96
N GLU A 333 15.63 -8.71 -10.98
CA GLU A 333 14.22 -8.63 -11.19
C GLU A 333 13.61 -7.63 -10.22
N GLY A 334 12.95 -6.60 -10.76
CA GLY A 334 12.11 -5.70 -9.99
C GLY A 334 10.93 -6.43 -9.35
N PRO A 335 10.06 -5.72 -8.62
CA PRO A 335 8.91 -6.29 -7.89
C PRO A 335 7.87 -7.02 -8.78
N LEU A 336 8.11 -7.07 -10.10
CA LEU A 336 7.28 -7.68 -11.13
C LEU A 336 8.11 -8.36 -12.24
N LEU A 337 9.43 -8.52 -12.08
CA LEU A 337 10.23 -9.37 -12.98
C LEU A 337 10.38 -10.74 -12.31
N TYR A 338 10.45 -11.78 -13.13
CA TYR A 338 9.85 -13.07 -12.83
C TYR A 338 10.87 -14.20 -12.70
N GLY A 339 11.21 -14.53 -11.45
CA GLY A 339 12.41 -15.28 -11.14
C GLY A 339 12.24 -16.77 -11.11
N GLU A 340 13.12 -17.44 -11.83
CA GLU A 340 13.42 -18.84 -11.59
C GLU A 340 14.33 -18.97 -10.35
N ARG A 341 13.82 -19.66 -9.32
CA ARG A 341 14.54 -20.43 -8.28
C ARG A 341 14.70 -19.76 -6.91
N ARG A 342 14.04 -20.41 -5.94
CA ARG A 342 14.15 -20.33 -4.46
C ARG A 342 13.62 -19.04 -3.84
N PHE A 343 12.51 -19.18 -3.11
CA PHE A 343 11.76 -18.08 -2.49
C PHE A 343 11.98 -18.10 -0.98
N GLY A 344 12.91 -17.28 -0.52
CA GLY A 344 12.98 -16.91 0.88
C GLY A 344 12.03 -15.74 1.16
N GLY A 345 11.67 -15.50 2.42
CA GLY A 345 10.78 -14.38 2.73
C GLY A 345 10.60 -14.16 4.21
N PHE A 346 9.61 -13.34 4.54
CA PHE A 346 9.18 -13.06 5.90
C PHE A 346 7.66 -12.91 5.96
N ALA A 347 7.09 -13.11 7.14
CA ALA A 347 5.76 -12.65 7.45
C ALA A 347 5.75 -12.05 8.85
N VAL A 348 4.86 -11.09 9.09
CA VAL A 348 4.66 -10.45 10.40
C VAL A 348 3.18 -10.18 10.61
N ALA A 349 2.70 -10.41 11.83
CA ALA A 349 1.35 -10.13 12.26
C ALA A 349 1.33 -9.46 13.64
N GLY A 350 0.26 -8.72 13.92
CA GLY A 350 0.06 -8.03 15.19
C GLY A 350 -1.26 -7.27 15.25
N THR A 351 -1.65 -6.88 16.45
CA THR A 351 -2.86 -6.09 16.72
C THR A 351 -2.64 -4.59 16.60
N SER A 352 -1.42 -4.14 16.30
CA SER A 352 -1.13 -2.76 15.88
C SER A 352 -0.73 -2.79 14.40
N PRO A 353 -1.64 -2.45 13.48
CA PRO A 353 -1.32 -2.38 12.05
C PRO A 353 -0.18 -1.41 11.74
N LEU A 354 -0.02 -0.32 12.51
CA LEU A 354 1.09 0.61 12.31
C LEU A 354 2.45 0.00 12.66
N ALA A 355 2.57 -0.68 13.81
CA ALA A 355 3.80 -1.37 14.19
C ALA A 355 4.14 -2.50 13.22
N VAL A 356 3.14 -3.25 12.75
CA VAL A 356 3.33 -4.28 11.72
C VAL A 356 3.79 -3.66 10.40
N GLU A 357 3.25 -2.50 10.00
CA GLU A 357 3.66 -1.78 8.80
C GLU A 357 5.12 -1.29 8.90
N ALA A 358 5.50 -0.66 10.01
CA ALA A 358 6.88 -0.23 10.26
C ALA A 358 7.86 -1.40 10.27
N PHE A 359 7.55 -2.48 11.00
CA PHE A 359 8.36 -3.69 11.03
C PHE A 359 8.53 -4.30 9.63
N ALA A 360 7.44 -4.39 8.87
CA ALA A 360 7.48 -4.93 7.52
C ALA A 360 8.35 -4.08 6.59
N LEU A 361 8.32 -2.75 6.69
CA LEU A 361 9.18 -1.88 5.90
C LEU A 361 10.67 -2.10 6.21
N ASP A 362 11.03 -2.24 7.49
CA ASP A 362 12.40 -2.60 7.88
C ASP A 362 12.81 -3.98 7.38
N ALA A 363 11.92 -4.97 7.49
CA ALA A 363 12.13 -6.30 6.95
C ALA A 363 12.28 -6.28 5.41
N MET A 364 11.57 -5.40 4.70
CA MET A 364 11.65 -5.26 3.25
C MET A 364 12.97 -4.63 2.79
N VAL A 365 13.35 -3.46 3.31
CA VAL A 365 14.44 -2.67 2.71
C VAL A 365 15.68 -2.53 3.59
N GLY A 366 15.58 -2.91 4.86
CA GLY A 366 16.66 -2.78 5.83
C GLY A 366 17.89 -3.59 5.47
N THR A 367 19.07 -3.06 5.82
CA THR A 367 20.37 -3.69 5.58
C THR A 367 21.38 -3.29 6.66
N GLY A 368 21.98 -4.27 7.34
CA GLY A 368 23.10 -4.05 8.25
C GLY A 368 22.68 -3.34 9.53
N GLN A 369 22.71 -2.00 9.54
CA GLN A 369 22.41 -1.15 10.70
C GLN A 369 21.37 -0.05 10.40
N ARG A 370 20.67 -0.14 9.27
CA ARG A 370 19.70 0.88 8.85
C ARG A 370 18.41 0.23 8.39
N GLY A 371 17.30 0.73 8.90
CA GLY A 371 15.96 0.32 8.54
C GLY A 371 15.46 1.05 7.29
N PHE A 372 14.15 1.21 7.23
CA PHE A 372 13.44 1.95 6.19
C PHE A 372 13.92 3.40 6.09
N GLU A 373 14.16 4.08 7.21
CA GLU A 373 14.63 5.47 7.25
C GLU A 373 15.95 5.63 6.48
N GLY A 374 16.90 4.72 6.71
CA GLY A 374 18.18 4.78 6.03
C GLY A 374 18.11 4.42 4.55
N ALA A 375 17.13 3.64 4.11
CA ALA A 375 16.89 3.35 2.69
C ALA A 375 16.31 4.57 1.97
N VAL A 376 15.31 5.20 2.58
CA VAL A 376 14.66 6.43 2.09
C VAL A 376 15.66 7.60 2.04
N LEU A 377 16.46 7.79 3.10
CA LEU A 377 17.48 8.83 3.14
C LEU A 377 18.51 8.72 1.99
N ARG A 378 18.86 7.49 1.58
CA ARG A 378 19.73 7.29 0.40
C ARG A 378 19.07 7.72 -0.90
N VAL A 379 17.77 7.48 -1.04
CA VAL A 379 16.99 7.92 -2.21
C VAL A 379 16.91 9.44 -2.25
N ASN A 380 16.55 10.07 -1.13
CA ASN A 380 16.45 11.53 -1.03
C ASN A 380 17.79 12.23 -1.23
N ARG A 381 18.90 11.72 -0.69
CA ARG A 381 20.24 12.30 -0.95
C ARG A 381 20.62 12.33 -2.42
N ARG A 382 20.22 11.32 -3.21
CA ARG A 382 20.44 11.31 -4.66
C ARG A 382 19.58 12.36 -5.36
N PHE A 383 18.35 12.55 -4.89
CA PHE A 383 17.47 13.61 -5.39
C PHE A 383 18.05 14.99 -5.08
N ILE A 384 18.44 15.24 -3.82
CA ILE A 384 19.10 16.47 -3.35
C ILE A 384 20.31 16.80 -4.24
N SER A 385 21.28 15.87 -4.34
CA SER A 385 22.52 16.10 -5.10
C SER A 385 22.32 16.45 -6.58
N LYS A 386 21.14 16.15 -7.12
CA LYS A 386 20.82 16.32 -8.53
C LYS A 386 19.95 17.55 -8.80
N TYR A 387 19.14 17.95 -7.83
CA TYR A 387 18.02 18.85 -8.07
C TYR A 387 17.86 19.98 -7.06
N ILE A 388 18.41 19.86 -5.85
CA ILE A 388 18.23 20.84 -4.80
C ILE A 388 19.51 21.66 -4.66
N THR A 389 19.37 22.98 -4.63
CA THR A 389 20.46 23.94 -4.46
C THR A 389 20.26 24.84 -3.24
N ASP A 390 19.03 24.93 -2.75
CA ASP A 390 18.66 25.66 -1.53
C ASP A 390 18.93 24.83 -0.26
N GLU A 391 19.66 25.41 0.70
CA GLU A 391 20.09 24.72 1.93
C GLU A 391 18.91 24.41 2.86
N GLU A 392 17.95 25.34 3.02
CA GLU A 392 16.78 25.16 3.87
C GLU A 392 15.89 24.03 3.32
N LEU A 393 15.71 23.98 2.00
CA LEU A 393 14.97 22.93 1.34
C LEU A 393 15.69 21.58 1.39
N GLU A 394 17.03 21.57 1.33
CA GLU A 394 17.82 20.35 1.57
C GLU A 394 17.54 19.79 2.97
N GLU A 395 17.56 20.63 4.01
CA GLU A 395 17.25 20.22 5.38
C GLU A 395 15.82 19.66 5.49
N GLU A 396 14.82 20.33 4.91
CA GLU A 396 13.43 19.85 4.88
C GLU A 396 13.35 18.45 4.26
N VAL A 397 13.94 18.25 3.07
CA VAL A 397 13.92 16.95 2.36
C VAL A 397 14.65 15.84 3.14
N VAL A 398 15.71 16.18 3.89
CA VAL A 398 16.42 15.23 4.75
C VAL A 398 15.59 14.86 5.97
N MET A 399 14.93 15.83 6.61
CA MET A 399 14.08 15.59 7.79
C MET A 399 12.91 14.64 7.47
N GLU A 400 12.25 14.82 6.31
CA GLU A 400 11.15 13.95 5.85
C GLU A 400 11.58 12.49 5.60
N ALA A 401 12.88 12.25 5.42
CA ALA A 401 13.46 10.92 5.23
C ALA A 401 14.04 10.32 6.52
N ALA A 402 14.66 11.15 7.36
CA ALA A 402 15.25 10.74 8.62
C ALA A 402 14.17 10.26 9.61
N ASP A 403 13.01 10.90 9.55
CA ASP A 403 11.78 10.46 10.20
C ASP A 403 10.72 10.25 9.12
N PRO A 404 10.55 9.02 8.59
CA PRO A 404 9.73 8.75 7.42
C PRO A 404 8.31 9.31 7.55
N TRP A 405 8.02 10.35 6.76
CA TRP A 405 6.82 11.16 6.92
C TRP A 405 5.50 10.40 6.89
N THR A 406 5.41 9.31 6.12
CA THR A 406 4.20 8.46 6.07
C THR A 406 3.94 7.75 7.40
N LEU A 407 4.99 7.25 8.06
CA LEU A 407 4.88 6.60 9.36
C LEU A 407 4.60 7.61 10.46
N ARG A 408 5.21 8.81 10.38
CA ARG A 408 4.90 9.92 11.30
C ARG A 408 3.45 10.36 11.17
N LEU A 409 2.96 10.55 9.93
CA LEU A 409 1.55 10.88 9.69
C LEU A 409 0.61 9.80 10.25
N ALA A 410 0.92 8.52 10.03
CA ALA A 410 0.11 7.44 10.54
C ALA A 410 0.11 7.40 12.09
N GLU A 411 1.27 7.57 12.73
CA GLU A 411 1.39 7.66 14.19
C GLU A 411 0.54 8.80 14.77
N GLU A 412 0.59 9.99 14.15
CA GLU A 412 -0.20 11.15 14.58
C GLU A 412 -1.72 10.90 14.47
N LEU A 413 -2.17 10.29 13.36
CA LEU A 413 -3.60 10.12 13.09
C LEU A 413 -4.24 8.92 13.80
N VAL A 414 -3.49 7.82 13.93
CA VAL A 414 -3.96 6.54 14.49
C VAL A 414 -3.68 6.45 15.99
N ARG A 415 -2.70 7.21 16.51
CA ARG A 415 -2.29 7.21 17.93
C ARG A 415 -1.79 5.84 18.41
N GLU A 416 -1.23 5.06 17.50
CA GLU A 416 -0.51 3.82 17.78
C GLU A 416 1.00 4.11 17.84
N GLU A 417 1.74 3.39 18.69
CA GLU A 417 3.20 3.41 18.68
C GLU A 417 3.71 2.70 17.41
N ARG A 418 4.59 3.35 16.65
CA ARG A 418 5.14 2.76 15.42
C ARG A 418 6.44 2.00 15.62
N ASP A 419 7.22 2.31 16.65
CA ASP A 419 8.53 1.69 16.91
C ASP A 419 8.35 0.20 17.26
N PRO A 420 8.78 -0.73 16.39
CA PRO A 420 8.56 -2.15 16.64
C PRO A 420 9.30 -2.69 17.87
N THR A 421 10.32 -1.97 18.37
CA THR A 421 11.06 -2.36 19.57
C THR A 421 10.28 -2.13 20.86
N ARG A 422 9.21 -1.33 20.80
CA ARG A 422 8.27 -1.11 21.91
C ARG A 422 7.29 -2.26 22.10
N TYR A 423 7.23 -3.19 21.13
CA TYR A 423 6.42 -4.40 21.19
C TYR A 423 7.31 -5.61 21.51
N THR A 424 6.74 -6.63 22.15
CA THR A 424 7.41 -7.91 22.32
C THR A 424 7.41 -8.67 20.99
N LEU A 425 8.58 -9.03 20.48
CA LEU A 425 8.70 -9.80 19.23
C LEU A 425 8.85 -11.29 19.53
N TYR A 426 7.92 -12.08 18.99
CA TYR A 426 8.02 -13.53 18.89
C TYR A 426 8.34 -13.94 17.46
N VAL A 427 9.43 -14.69 17.29
CA VAL A 427 9.82 -15.27 16.00
C VAL A 427 9.49 -16.76 15.97
N ILE A 428 8.92 -17.18 14.86
CA ILE A 428 8.51 -18.55 14.58
C ILE A 428 9.45 -19.09 13.51
N GLY A 429 10.35 -19.98 13.93
CA GLY A 429 11.30 -20.64 13.05
C GLY A 429 10.70 -21.89 12.41
N PHE A 430 10.75 -21.97 11.07
CA PHE A 430 10.41 -23.18 10.31
C PHE A 430 11.62 -24.06 10.01
N ASP A 431 12.83 -23.50 9.98
CA ASP A 431 14.05 -24.17 9.51
C ASP A 431 15.24 -24.10 10.50
N GLY A 432 15.05 -23.48 11.67
CA GLY A 432 16.06 -23.40 12.73
C GLY A 432 17.35 -22.67 12.35
N ARG A 433 17.35 -21.90 11.24
CA ARG A 433 18.51 -21.14 10.80
C ARG A 433 18.65 -19.85 11.61
N GLY A 434 19.88 -19.36 11.77
CA GLY A 434 20.34 -18.00 12.11
C GLY A 434 19.54 -17.15 13.12
N GLU A 435 20.24 -16.64 14.14
CA GLU A 435 19.73 -15.65 15.10
C GLU A 435 19.06 -14.46 14.39
N VAL A 436 17.88 -14.04 14.88
CA VAL A 436 17.19 -12.82 14.45
C VAL A 436 17.48 -11.75 15.48
N ARG A 437 18.08 -10.62 15.08
CA ARG A 437 18.33 -9.48 15.97
C ARG A 437 17.59 -8.23 15.54
N ALA A 438 17.23 -8.14 14.27
CA ALA A 438 16.51 -7.03 13.67
C ALA A 438 15.49 -7.53 12.62
N PRO A 439 14.49 -6.71 12.24
CA PRO A 439 13.46 -7.12 11.27
C PRO A 439 14.01 -7.63 9.94
N TRP A 440 15.09 -7.03 9.42
CA TRP A 440 15.72 -7.46 8.16
C TRP A 440 16.42 -8.82 8.22
N ASP A 441 16.69 -9.37 9.41
CA ASP A 441 17.28 -10.71 9.56
C ASP A 441 16.25 -11.82 9.25
N LEU A 442 14.95 -11.50 9.23
CA LEU A 442 13.92 -12.44 8.81
C LEU A 442 13.94 -12.69 7.31
N ARG A 443 14.41 -11.72 6.52
CA ARG A 443 14.40 -11.79 5.07
C ARG A 443 15.52 -12.70 4.55
N LEU A 444 15.13 -13.83 3.96
CA LEU A 444 16.05 -14.70 3.21
C LEU A 444 16.21 -14.17 1.78
N GLY A 445 17.04 -13.14 1.58
CA GLY A 445 17.32 -12.57 0.27
C GLY A 445 17.76 -11.09 0.29
N PRO A 446 18.09 -10.51 -0.88
CA PRO A 446 18.44 -9.10 -0.97
C PRO A 446 17.26 -8.20 -0.56
N PRO A 447 17.51 -6.95 -0.12
CA PRO A 447 16.45 -6.00 0.17
C PRO A 447 15.63 -5.65 -1.07
N PHE A 448 14.36 -5.31 -0.85
CA PHE A 448 13.49 -4.77 -1.88
C PHE A 448 14.07 -3.45 -2.41
N LYS A 449 14.01 -3.25 -3.72
CA LYS A 449 14.42 -1.99 -4.36
C LYS A 449 13.25 -1.02 -4.33
N LEU A 450 13.42 0.10 -3.63
CA LEU A 450 12.48 1.22 -3.68
C LEU A 450 12.40 1.77 -5.12
N PRO A 451 11.22 2.25 -5.56
CA PRO A 451 11.09 2.95 -6.83
C PRO A 451 12.08 4.12 -6.93
N LYS A 452 12.52 4.48 -8.14
CA LYS A 452 13.45 5.60 -8.38
C LYS A 452 12.80 7.00 -8.19
N HIS A 453 11.71 7.07 -7.43
CA HIS A 453 10.99 8.31 -7.12
C HIS A 453 11.62 8.98 -5.89
N VAL A 454 11.28 10.25 -5.66
CA VAL A 454 11.64 10.96 -4.42
C VAL A 454 10.62 10.63 -3.33
N TYR A 455 11.07 10.55 -2.07
CA TYR A 455 10.22 10.32 -0.92
C TYR A 455 10.08 11.61 -0.11
N VAL A 456 9.08 12.43 -0.44
CA VAL A 456 8.75 13.66 0.28
C VAL A 456 7.24 13.86 0.24
N PRO A 457 6.64 14.56 1.22
CA PRO A 457 5.22 14.87 1.17
C PRO A 457 4.91 15.84 0.01
N PRO A 458 3.65 15.89 -0.48
CA PRO A 458 3.23 16.75 -1.59
C PRO A 458 3.62 18.22 -1.43
N ARG A 459 3.51 18.76 -0.21
CA ARG A 459 3.85 20.16 0.09
C ARG A 459 5.32 20.44 -0.20
N THR A 460 6.23 19.66 0.38
CA THR A 460 7.68 19.77 0.15
C THR A 460 8.03 19.52 -1.31
N LEU A 461 7.40 18.53 -1.95
CA LEU A 461 7.60 18.28 -3.38
C LEU A 461 7.20 19.48 -4.24
N ALA A 462 6.05 20.10 -3.97
CA ALA A 462 5.57 21.26 -4.69
C ALA A 462 6.50 22.46 -4.50
N LYS A 463 7.00 22.69 -3.27
CA LYS A 463 8.06 23.68 -3.01
C LYS A 463 9.26 23.42 -3.91
N CYS A 464 9.83 22.19 -3.90
CA CYS A 464 10.96 21.82 -4.77
C CYS A 464 10.69 22.11 -6.25
N ILE A 465 9.50 21.79 -6.75
CA ILE A 465 9.13 22.02 -8.16
C ILE A 465 9.15 23.51 -8.50
N TYR A 466 8.68 24.37 -7.60
CA TYR A 466 8.58 25.81 -7.83
C TYR A 466 9.87 26.58 -7.54
N THR A 467 10.70 26.13 -6.59
CA THR A 467 11.92 26.84 -6.14
C THR A 467 13.18 26.41 -6.90
N GLU A 468 13.21 25.21 -7.48
CA GLU A 468 14.38 24.71 -8.21
C GLU A 468 14.18 24.77 -9.74
N ASP A 469 15.00 25.57 -10.44
CA ASP A 469 14.85 25.81 -11.89
C ASP A 469 14.89 24.51 -12.71
N VAL A 470 15.79 23.58 -12.36
CA VAL A 470 15.94 22.31 -13.06
C VAL A 470 14.71 21.42 -12.89
N LEU A 471 14.11 21.41 -11.69
CA LEU A 471 12.89 20.67 -11.43
C LEU A 471 11.70 21.31 -12.13
N PHE A 472 11.57 22.63 -12.05
CA PHE A 472 10.49 23.37 -12.72
C PHE A 472 10.44 23.03 -14.20
N ARG A 473 11.58 23.16 -14.92
CA ARG A 473 11.68 22.86 -16.36
C ARG A 473 11.33 21.42 -16.69
N ARG A 474 11.61 20.48 -15.80
CA ARG A 474 11.35 19.04 -15.97
C ARG A 474 10.02 18.56 -15.38
N ALA A 475 9.26 19.44 -14.73
CA ALA A 475 8.04 19.10 -14.01
C ALA A 475 7.02 18.36 -14.89
N LEU A 476 7.00 18.66 -16.19
CA LEU A 476 6.07 18.05 -17.14
C LEU A 476 6.71 17.03 -18.08
N SER A 477 8.00 16.74 -17.90
CA SER A 477 8.69 15.68 -18.64
C SER A 477 8.02 14.33 -18.39
N GLN A 478 7.90 13.52 -19.45
CA GLN A 478 7.39 12.17 -19.34
C GLN A 478 8.33 11.33 -18.48
N VAL A 479 7.75 10.56 -17.58
CA VAL A 479 8.47 9.61 -16.74
C VAL A 479 8.43 8.25 -17.43
N ASP A 480 9.59 7.63 -17.59
CA ASP A 480 9.65 6.20 -17.91
C ASP A 480 9.09 5.42 -16.71
N LYS A 481 7.89 4.86 -16.90
CA LYS A 481 7.14 4.11 -15.91
C LYS A 481 7.75 2.72 -15.65
N GLY A 482 8.71 2.28 -16.47
CA GLY A 482 9.17 0.89 -16.49
C GLY A 482 8.12 -0.04 -17.12
N ILE A 483 7.94 -1.24 -16.55
CA ILE A 483 7.01 -2.27 -17.05
C ILE A 483 5.56 -1.85 -16.78
N SER A 484 4.79 -1.68 -17.85
CA SER A 484 3.34 -1.44 -17.79
C SER A 484 2.61 -2.78 -17.76
N ILE A 485 2.18 -3.24 -16.58
CA ILE A 485 1.23 -4.36 -16.51
C ILE A 485 -0.18 -3.81 -16.74
N PRO A 486 -0.87 -4.20 -17.82
CA PRO A 486 -2.25 -3.79 -18.04
C PRO A 486 -3.16 -4.40 -16.96
N LEU A 487 -4.06 -3.60 -16.39
CA LEU A 487 -5.16 -4.08 -15.56
C LEU A 487 -6.10 -4.96 -16.41
N LEU A 488 -6.58 -6.09 -15.88
CA LEU A 488 -7.37 -7.08 -16.64
C LEU A 488 -8.60 -6.50 -17.32
N GLY A 489 -9.29 -5.53 -16.72
CA GLY A 489 -10.45 -4.91 -17.37
C GLY A 489 -10.13 -3.94 -18.50
N MET A 490 -8.86 -3.68 -18.79
CA MET A 490 -8.44 -2.95 -20.00
C MET A 490 -8.16 -3.87 -21.19
N LEU A 491 -8.21 -5.20 -21.01
CA LEU A 491 -7.95 -6.18 -22.07
C LEU A 491 -9.23 -6.68 -22.77
N GLY A 492 -10.39 -6.12 -22.42
CA GLY A 492 -11.69 -6.43 -23.00
C GLY A 492 -12.56 -5.21 -23.30
N ALA A 493 -11.98 -4.01 -23.36
CA ALA A 493 -12.64 -2.80 -23.86
C ALA A 493 -12.31 -2.58 -25.34
#